data_AF-A0AAJ6CGP5-F1
#
_entry.id   AF-A0AAJ6CGP5-F1
#
_cell.length_a   1.000
_cell.length_b   1.000
_cell.length_c   1.000
_cell.angle_alpha   90.00
_cell.angle_beta   90.00
_cell.angle_gamma   90.00
#
_symmetry.space_group_name_H-M   'P 1'
#
loop_
_entity.id
_entity.type
_entity.pdbx_description
1 polymer ?
#
loop_
_entity_poly.entity_id
_entity_poly.type
_entity_poly.pdbx_seq_one_letter_code
_entity_poly.pdbx_strand_id
1 'polypeptide(L)'
;MRRGTGIAALERQTQYSAHYTTLSKEINESTVDELRKEISSFRRSLRSFALAHRKDLRQNPEFRHAFQQMCTSMLVDPLAGHPSTTAAGSRLGKVGELWNDLLGFSDWQHELGVQIVDVCVSTRQKNGGIISMNDLLAGIVRLRRSSECDHDSMDAHITEKDIQRSIQALEPLGCGYEVFSLNNQLMVRTLPMELSGDTIAILQHLSSDAAQTDHNGLCFVTAHDAEFSASSYLRGWTSIRAQRALDDMSISEGLLWLDIVPDDIPCESEDARRRYYSFSLVQPDSGVTQPESPSLRS
;
A
#
# COMPACT_ATOMS: atom_id res chain seq x y z
N MET A 1 -30.65 64.15 -27.51
CA MET A 1 -30.01 62.81 -27.41
C MET A 1 -31.11 61.76 -27.26
N ARG A 2 -31.55 61.15 -28.37
CA ARG A 2 -32.71 60.23 -28.38
C ARG A 2 -32.16 58.79 -28.38
N ARG A 3 -32.36 58.07 -27.27
CA ARG A 3 -32.01 56.65 -27.14
C ARG A 3 -32.87 55.87 -28.13
N GLY A 4 -32.26 55.31 -29.16
CA GLY A 4 -32.93 54.44 -30.12
C GLY A 4 -33.21 53.08 -29.49
N THR A 5 -34.30 52.95 -28.73
CA THR A 5 -34.86 51.66 -28.30
C THR A 5 -35.72 51.13 -29.44
N GLY A 6 -35.19 50.15 -30.17
CA GLY A 6 -35.86 49.49 -31.30
C GLY A 6 -35.03 48.29 -31.78
N ILE A 7 -35.63 47.44 -32.61
CA ILE A 7 -35.10 46.14 -33.08
C ILE A 7 -33.63 46.21 -33.56
N ALA A 8 -33.21 47.32 -34.16
CA ALA A 8 -31.83 47.56 -34.58
C ALA A 8 -30.80 47.62 -33.42
N ALA A 9 -31.20 48.05 -32.22
CA ALA A 9 -30.34 48.01 -31.03
C ALA A 9 -30.16 46.57 -30.51
N LEU A 10 -31.21 45.75 -30.63
CA LEU A 10 -31.17 44.32 -30.27
C LEU A 10 -30.32 43.53 -31.27
N GLU A 11 -30.46 43.79 -32.57
CA GLU A 11 -29.62 43.19 -33.62
C GLU A 11 -28.15 43.59 -33.47
N ARG A 12 -27.88 44.85 -33.11
CA ARG A 12 -26.51 45.28 -32.81
C ARG A 12 -25.95 44.60 -31.55
N GLN A 13 -26.80 44.38 -30.54
CA GLN A 13 -26.41 43.67 -29.33
C GLN A 13 -26.14 42.18 -29.60
N THR A 14 -26.94 41.51 -30.44
CA THR A 14 -26.69 40.12 -30.85
C THR A 14 -25.41 40.01 -31.67
N GLN A 15 -25.18 40.91 -32.63
CA GLN A 15 -23.93 40.98 -33.39
C GLN A 15 -22.70 41.19 -32.49
N TYR A 16 -22.76 42.14 -31.54
CA TYR A 16 -21.65 42.33 -30.60
C TYR A 16 -21.43 41.10 -29.72
N SER A 17 -22.49 40.44 -29.24
CA SER A 17 -22.34 39.20 -28.45
C SER A 17 -21.69 38.07 -29.27
N ALA A 18 -22.03 37.93 -30.56
CA ALA A 18 -21.42 36.95 -31.46
C ALA A 18 -19.94 37.27 -31.73
N HIS A 19 -19.60 38.55 -31.88
CA HIS A 19 -18.21 38.98 -32.02
C HIS A 19 -17.39 38.76 -30.74
N TYR A 20 -17.92 39.13 -29.57
CA TYR A 20 -17.23 38.91 -28.29
C TYR A 20 -17.04 37.42 -27.99
N THR A 21 -18.02 36.57 -28.31
CA THR A 21 -17.88 35.11 -28.12
C THR A 21 -16.86 34.50 -29.07
N THR A 22 -16.79 34.97 -30.32
CA THR A 22 -15.78 34.51 -31.29
C THR A 22 -14.37 34.92 -30.85
N LEU A 23 -14.19 36.20 -30.48
CA LEU A 23 -12.91 36.69 -29.96
C LEU A 23 -12.49 35.97 -28.68
N SER A 24 -13.43 35.71 -27.77
CA SER A 24 -13.16 34.96 -26.53
C SER A 24 -12.72 33.52 -26.83
N LYS A 25 -13.32 32.87 -27.83
CA LYS A 25 -12.91 31.53 -28.27
C LYS A 25 -11.50 31.55 -28.86
N GLU A 26 -11.17 32.51 -29.71
CA GLU A 26 -9.85 32.63 -30.34
C GLU A 26 -8.75 32.90 -29.29
N ILE A 27 -9.01 33.77 -28.31
CA ILE A 27 -8.10 34.01 -27.18
C ILE A 27 -7.95 32.74 -26.34
N ASN A 28 -9.03 32.01 -26.09
CA ASN A 28 -8.97 30.76 -25.34
C ASN A 28 -8.23 29.65 -26.11
N GLU A 29 -8.40 29.56 -27.43
CA GLU A 29 -7.68 28.59 -28.27
C GLU A 29 -6.18 28.90 -28.33
N SER A 30 -5.80 30.17 -28.52
CA SER A 30 -4.39 30.58 -28.55
C SER A 30 -3.69 30.34 -27.20
N THR A 31 -4.33 30.68 -26.08
CA THR A 31 -3.80 30.38 -24.74
C THR A 31 -3.68 28.88 -24.48
N VAL A 32 -4.66 28.08 -24.90
CA VAL A 32 -4.57 26.61 -24.81
C VAL A 32 -3.42 26.06 -25.64
N ASP A 33 -3.17 26.60 -26.83
CA ASP A 33 -2.08 26.15 -27.70
C ASP A 33 -0.70 26.58 -27.19
N GLU A 34 -0.58 27.75 -26.57
CA GLU A 34 0.63 28.17 -25.87
C GLU A 34 0.93 27.27 -24.67
N LEU A 35 -0.08 27.01 -23.82
CA LEU A 35 0.04 26.07 -22.70
C LEU A 35 0.46 24.66 -23.17
N ARG A 36 -0.08 24.18 -24.29
CA ARG A 36 0.32 22.89 -24.88
C ARG A 36 1.78 22.87 -25.30
N LYS A 37 2.28 23.95 -25.89
CA LYS A 37 3.70 24.08 -26.28
C LYS A 37 4.59 24.02 -25.04
N GLU A 38 4.25 24.78 -24.00
CA GLU A 38 4.98 24.77 -22.73
C GLU A 38 4.99 23.39 -22.06
N ILE A 39 3.83 22.73 -21.94
CA ILE A 39 3.72 21.37 -21.40
C ILE A 39 4.55 20.38 -22.24
N SER A 40 4.57 20.52 -23.57
CA SER A 40 5.37 19.64 -24.44
C SER A 40 6.87 19.86 -24.31
N SER A 41 7.30 21.11 -24.10
CA SER A 41 8.70 21.47 -23.83
C SER A 41 9.14 20.91 -22.48
N PHE A 42 8.31 21.12 -21.46
CA PHE A 42 8.52 20.60 -20.12
C PHE A 42 8.61 19.07 -20.10
N ARG A 43 7.68 18.37 -20.77
CA ARG A 43 7.70 16.90 -20.88
C ARG A 43 9.00 16.38 -21.49
N ARG A 44 9.52 17.04 -22.53
CA ARG A 44 10.81 16.67 -23.15
C ARG A 44 11.98 16.87 -22.18
N SER A 45 11.97 17.97 -21.44
CA SER A 45 12.98 18.25 -20.42
C SER A 45 12.96 17.21 -19.30
N LEU A 46 11.79 16.92 -18.73
CA LEU A 46 11.61 15.93 -17.66
C LEU A 46 12.03 14.52 -18.12
N ARG A 47 11.69 14.16 -19.36
CA ARG A 47 12.13 12.91 -19.99
C ARG A 47 13.66 12.84 -20.12
N SER A 48 14.29 13.90 -20.63
CA SER A 48 15.75 13.96 -20.75
C SER A 48 16.43 13.85 -19.39
N PHE A 49 15.88 14.51 -18.38
CA PHE A 49 16.38 14.46 -17.01
C PHE A 49 16.30 13.03 -16.44
N ALA A 50 15.15 12.38 -16.57
CA ALA A 50 14.96 11.06 -16.01
C ALA A 50 15.79 9.97 -16.72
N LEU A 51 16.03 10.11 -18.03
CA LEU A 51 16.96 9.24 -18.77
C LEU A 51 18.41 9.44 -18.32
N ALA A 52 18.84 10.68 -18.13
CA ALA A 52 20.19 11.00 -17.66
C ALA A 52 20.45 10.45 -16.25
N HIS A 53 19.45 10.51 -15.36
CA HIS A 53 19.56 10.15 -13.95
C HIS A 53 18.91 8.81 -13.58
N ARG A 54 18.73 7.90 -14.55
CA ARG A 54 18.03 6.62 -14.31
C ARG A 54 18.71 5.74 -13.26
N LYS A 55 20.04 5.70 -13.24
CA LYS A 55 20.79 4.91 -12.24
C LYS A 55 20.65 5.53 -10.85
N ASP A 56 20.77 6.86 -10.77
CA ASP A 56 20.62 7.62 -9.54
C ASP A 56 19.22 7.45 -8.93
N LEU A 57 18.16 7.46 -9.76
CA LEU A 57 16.77 7.21 -9.33
C LEU A 57 16.56 5.79 -8.78
N ARG A 58 17.35 4.82 -9.24
CA ARG A 58 17.29 3.43 -8.76
C ARG A 58 18.07 3.25 -7.46
N GLN A 59 19.23 3.89 -7.32
CA GLN A 59 20.08 3.72 -6.14
C GLN A 59 19.64 4.58 -4.95
N ASN A 60 19.23 5.83 -5.19
CA ASN A 60 18.93 6.78 -4.13
C ASN A 60 17.40 6.90 -3.89
N PRO A 61 16.88 6.44 -2.74
CA PRO A 61 15.46 6.50 -2.43
C PRO A 61 14.94 7.93 -2.18
N GLU A 62 15.76 8.84 -1.63
CA GLU A 62 15.35 10.23 -1.41
C GLU A 62 15.14 10.96 -2.74
N PHE A 63 16.08 10.77 -3.66
CA PHE A 63 16.01 11.34 -5.00
C PHE A 63 14.81 10.78 -5.77
N ARG A 64 14.58 9.47 -5.67
CA ARG A 64 13.40 8.80 -6.22
C ARG A 64 12.11 9.44 -5.71
N HIS A 65 11.97 9.61 -4.40
CA HIS A 65 10.80 10.19 -3.80
C HIS A 65 10.60 11.66 -4.19
N ALA A 66 11.67 12.47 -4.24
CA ALA A 66 11.59 13.86 -4.67
C ALA A 66 11.14 13.99 -6.14
N PHE A 67 11.70 13.16 -7.03
CA PHE A 67 11.30 13.10 -8.44
C PHE A 67 9.82 12.72 -8.59
N GLN A 68 9.40 11.72 -7.83
CA GLN A 68 8.00 11.29 -7.78
C GLN A 68 7.05 12.37 -7.27
N GLN A 69 7.41 13.11 -6.20
CA GLN A 69 6.60 14.21 -5.68
C GLN A 69 6.44 15.33 -6.72
N MET A 70 7.50 15.64 -7.46
CA MET A 70 7.44 16.59 -8.56
C MET A 70 6.45 16.11 -9.64
N CYS A 71 6.49 14.84 -10.03
CA CYS A 71 5.53 14.28 -10.99
C CYS A 71 4.08 14.42 -10.46
N THR A 72 3.83 14.07 -9.20
CA THR A 72 2.49 14.19 -8.58
C THR A 72 2.00 15.63 -8.52
N SER A 73 2.87 16.62 -8.21
CA SER A 73 2.47 18.05 -8.20
C SER A 73 1.99 18.55 -9.56
N MET A 74 2.40 17.89 -10.64
CA MET A 74 2.03 18.23 -12.01
C MET A 74 0.89 17.35 -12.52
N LEU A 75 0.25 16.58 -11.62
CA LEU A 75 -0.78 15.60 -11.94
C LEU A 75 -0.31 14.57 -12.99
N VAL A 76 1.00 14.32 -13.02
CA VAL A 76 1.61 13.29 -13.84
C VAL A 76 1.87 12.11 -12.93
N ASP A 77 1.19 11.00 -13.20
CA ASP A 77 1.49 9.75 -12.53
C ASP A 77 2.65 9.06 -13.26
N PRO A 78 3.84 8.90 -12.62
CA PRO A 78 4.95 8.17 -13.21
C PRO A 78 4.68 6.66 -13.36
N LEU A 79 3.59 6.14 -12.78
CA LEU A 79 3.21 4.73 -12.78
C LEU A 79 1.99 4.38 -13.63
N ALA A 80 1.22 5.36 -14.09
CA ALA A 80 0.06 5.16 -14.96
C ALA A 80 0.45 4.75 -16.40
N GLY A 81 1.48 3.93 -16.53
CA GLY A 81 2.06 3.48 -17.77
C GLY A 81 1.23 2.48 -18.57
N HIS A 82 0.29 1.81 -17.92
CA HIS A 82 -0.47 0.73 -18.56
C HIS A 82 -1.70 1.29 -19.31
N PRO A 83 -1.96 0.84 -20.56
CA PRO A 83 -3.18 1.20 -21.27
C PRO A 83 -4.39 0.66 -20.51
N SER A 84 -5.16 1.51 -19.85
CA SER A 84 -6.53 1.17 -19.47
C SER A 84 -7.26 0.74 -20.74
N THR A 85 -7.45 -0.56 -20.91
CA THR A 85 -8.17 -1.18 -22.02
C THR A 85 -9.67 -0.88 -21.99
N THR A 86 -10.15 -0.03 -21.08
CA THR A 86 -11.56 0.25 -20.86
C THR A 86 -11.96 1.72 -21.02
N ALA A 87 -11.04 2.65 -21.34
CA ALA A 87 -11.41 4.02 -21.66
C ALA A 87 -10.46 4.69 -22.68
N ALA A 88 -10.42 4.14 -23.89
CA ALA A 88 -9.67 4.66 -25.06
C ALA A 88 -10.20 6.00 -25.62
N GLY A 89 -10.62 6.93 -24.76
CA GLY A 89 -11.20 8.23 -25.15
C GLY A 89 -10.61 9.46 -24.44
N SER A 90 -9.90 9.30 -23.32
CA SER A 90 -9.37 10.46 -22.57
C SER A 90 -7.93 10.78 -22.96
N ARG A 91 -7.69 12.03 -23.40
CA ARG A 91 -6.38 12.54 -23.83
C ARG A 91 -5.31 12.57 -22.71
N LEU A 92 -5.71 12.36 -21.46
CA LEU A 92 -4.79 12.13 -20.33
C LEU A 92 -4.22 10.70 -20.29
N GLY A 93 -4.92 9.70 -20.83
CA GLY A 93 -4.44 8.30 -20.87
C GLY A 93 -3.20 8.13 -21.75
N LYS A 94 -3.09 8.92 -22.82
CA LYS A 94 -1.88 8.97 -23.68
C LYS A 94 -0.65 9.55 -22.99
N VAL A 95 -0.83 10.29 -21.89
CA VAL A 95 0.29 10.80 -21.09
C VAL A 95 0.86 9.64 -20.27
N GLY A 96 0.00 8.78 -19.73
CA GLY A 96 0.38 7.53 -19.07
C GLY A 96 1.18 6.58 -19.96
N GLU A 97 0.67 6.30 -21.17
CA GLU A 97 1.35 5.47 -22.18
C GLU A 97 2.80 5.92 -22.48
N LEU A 98 3.08 7.23 -22.39
CA LEU A 98 4.39 7.81 -22.69
C LEU A 98 5.42 7.63 -21.57
N TRP A 99 4.97 7.43 -20.32
CA TRP A 99 5.85 7.28 -19.16
C TRP A 99 6.27 5.82 -18.92
N ASN A 100 5.42 4.86 -19.32
CA ASN A 100 5.74 3.43 -19.21
C ASN A 100 6.95 3.01 -20.04
N ASP A 101 6.93 3.43 -21.31
CA ASP A 101 7.82 2.89 -22.33
C ASP A 101 9.25 3.48 -22.24
N LEU A 102 9.45 4.50 -21.40
CA LEU A 102 10.62 5.37 -21.50
C LEU A 102 11.39 5.62 -20.22
N LEU A 103 10.76 5.49 -19.05
CA LEU A 103 11.46 5.68 -17.79
C LEU A 103 12.09 4.38 -17.29
N GLY A 104 11.48 3.21 -17.58
CA GLY A 104 11.75 1.92 -16.92
C GLY A 104 11.86 2.01 -15.40
N PHE A 105 11.34 3.11 -14.85
CA PHE A 105 11.10 3.35 -13.44
C PHE A 105 9.80 2.64 -13.04
N SER A 106 8.80 2.65 -13.94
CA SER A 106 7.62 1.81 -13.83
C SER A 106 7.99 0.33 -13.82
N ASP A 107 8.91 -0.10 -14.68
CA ASP A 107 9.37 -1.50 -14.76
C ASP A 107 9.93 -2.00 -13.42
N TRP A 108 10.84 -1.24 -12.80
CA TRP A 108 11.34 -1.54 -11.45
C TRP A 108 10.24 -1.57 -10.39
N GLN A 109 9.26 -0.65 -10.48
CA GLN A 109 8.15 -0.59 -9.54
C GLN A 109 7.18 -1.78 -9.71
N HIS A 110 6.90 -2.21 -10.94
CA HIS A 110 6.13 -3.41 -11.20
C HIS A 110 6.89 -4.67 -10.77
N GLU A 111 8.21 -4.72 -10.98
CA GLU A 111 9.07 -5.79 -10.48
C GLU A 111 9.01 -5.89 -8.95
N LEU A 112 9.10 -4.75 -8.25
CA LEU A 112 8.89 -4.68 -6.81
C LEU A 112 7.47 -5.14 -6.42
N GLY A 113 6.44 -4.78 -7.19
CA GLY A 113 5.08 -5.29 -7.03
C GLY A 113 5.00 -6.82 -7.11
N VAL A 114 5.65 -7.45 -8.08
CA VAL A 114 5.70 -8.91 -8.20
C VAL A 114 6.43 -9.55 -7.02
N GLN A 115 7.53 -8.95 -6.56
CA GLN A 115 8.26 -9.42 -5.38
C GLN A 115 7.41 -9.32 -4.10
N ILE A 116 6.62 -8.25 -3.94
CA ILE A 116 5.65 -8.10 -2.84
C ILE A 116 4.64 -9.25 -2.89
N VAL A 117 4.06 -9.52 -4.07
CA VAL A 117 3.09 -10.61 -4.25
C VAL A 117 3.70 -11.96 -3.87
N ASP A 118 4.94 -12.25 -4.30
CA ASP A 118 5.62 -13.51 -4.01
C ASP A 118 5.87 -13.71 -2.50
N VAL A 119 6.35 -12.66 -1.80
CA VAL A 119 6.53 -12.70 -0.35
C VAL A 119 5.19 -12.88 0.36
N CYS A 120 4.15 -12.18 -0.06
CA CYS A 120 2.82 -12.31 0.55
C CYS A 120 2.22 -13.71 0.32
N VAL A 121 2.35 -14.28 -0.88
CA VAL A 121 1.85 -15.62 -1.20
C VAL A 121 2.61 -16.69 -0.43
N SER A 122 3.95 -16.59 -0.36
CA SER A 122 4.79 -17.56 0.34
C SER A 122 4.59 -17.55 1.87
N THR A 123 4.24 -16.39 2.44
CA THR A 123 3.99 -16.25 3.89
C THR A 123 2.53 -16.46 4.29
N ARG A 124 1.60 -16.48 3.33
CA ARG A 124 0.14 -16.56 3.56
C ARG A 124 -0.29 -17.70 4.47
N GLN A 125 0.31 -18.88 4.34
CA GLN A 125 -0.06 -20.04 5.17
C GLN A 125 0.29 -19.83 6.66
N LYS A 126 1.23 -18.93 6.96
CA LYS A 126 1.69 -18.67 8.32
C LYS A 126 0.96 -17.50 8.96
N ASN A 127 0.76 -16.43 8.19
CA ASN A 127 0.27 -15.16 8.72
C ASN A 127 -1.20 -14.85 8.36
N GLY A 128 -1.86 -15.74 7.60
CA GLY A 128 -3.25 -15.57 7.20
C GLY A 128 -3.49 -14.43 6.19
N GLY A 129 -2.43 -13.87 5.59
CA GLY A 129 -2.56 -12.77 4.62
C GLY A 129 -2.50 -11.37 5.23
N ILE A 130 -1.97 -11.24 6.44
CA ILE A 130 -1.56 -9.96 7.05
C ILE A 130 -0.05 -10.01 7.32
N ILE A 131 0.68 -8.97 6.93
CA ILE A 131 2.13 -8.89 7.13
C ILE A 131 2.53 -7.47 7.54
N SER A 132 3.50 -7.33 8.45
CA SER A 132 4.05 -6.02 8.80
C SER A 132 4.90 -5.45 7.67
N MET A 133 4.99 -4.11 7.56
CA MET A 133 5.88 -3.49 6.56
C MET A 133 7.34 -3.90 6.75
N ASN A 134 7.78 -4.06 8.00
CA ASN A 134 9.14 -4.49 8.33
C ASN A 134 9.43 -5.92 7.88
N ASP A 135 8.50 -6.84 8.12
CA ASP A 135 8.65 -8.24 7.69
C ASP A 135 8.55 -8.39 6.17
N LEU A 136 7.71 -7.58 5.53
CA LEU A 136 7.62 -7.51 4.08
C LEU A 136 8.94 -7.01 3.48
N LEU A 137 9.53 -5.94 4.02
CA LEU A 137 10.86 -5.45 3.63
C LEU A 137 11.93 -6.54 3.81
N ALA A 138 11.97 -7.17 4.98
CA ALA A 138 12.91 -8.25 5.27
C ALA A 138 12.73 -9.45 4.31
N GLY A 139 11.49 -9.79 4.00
CA GLY A 139 11.12 -10.84 3.05
C GLY A 139 11.61 -10.53 1.63
N ILE A 140 11.40 -9.30 1.15
CA ILE A 140 11.84 -8.87 -0.18
C ILE A 140 13.37 -8.85 -0.26
N VAL A 141 14.05 -8.34 0.77
CA VAL A 141 15.52 -8.34 0.83
C VAL A 141 16.05 -9.77 0.81
N ARG A 142 15.41 -10.71 1.53
CA ARG A 142 15.78 -12.13 1.50
C ARG A 142 15.55 -12.76 0.12
N LEU A 143 14.45 -12.43 -0.54
CA LEU A 143 14.13 -12.90 -1.89
C LEU A 143 15.20 -12.44 -2.89
N ARG A 144 15.59 -11.16 -2.85
CA ARG A 144 16.62 -10.59 -3.72
C ARG A 144 18.01 -11.16 -3.47
N ARG A 145 18.37 -11.49 -2.22
CA ARG A 145 19.65 -12.17 -1.90
C ARG A 145 19.72 -13.61 -2.39
N SER A 146 18.56 -14.27 -2.54
CA SER A 146 18.49 -15.67 -2.95
C SER A 146 18.53 -15.82 -4.48
N SER A 147 18.18 -14.76 -5.20
CA SER A 147 18.27 -14.70 -6.65
C SER A 147 19.71 -14.34 -7.02
N GLU A 148 20.49 -15.28 -7.57
CA GLU A 148 21.86 -15.03 -8.10
C GLU A 148 21.88 -14.08 -9.32
N CYS A 149 20.72 -13.52 -9.68
CA CYS A 149 20.48 -12.72 -10.86
C CYS A 149 20.66 -11.22 -10.53
N ASP A 150 21.65 -10.58 -11.17
CA ASP A 150 21.92 -9.14 -11.20
C ASP A 150 22.36 -8.44 -9.89
N HIS A 151 23.68 -8.25 -9.75
CA HIS A 151 24.29 -7.31 -8.80
C HIS A 151 23.69 -5.89 -8.87
N ASP A 152 23.25 -5.44 -10.06
CA ASP A 152 22.65 -4.12 -10.28
C ASP A 152 21.28 -3.93 -9.58
N SER A 153 20.57 -5.02 -9.27
CA SER A 153 19.26 -5.00 -8.59
C SER A 153 19.37 -5.05 -7.06
N MET A 154 20.53 -5.49 -6.56
CA MET A 154 20.82 -5.69 -5.14
C MET A 154 21.13 -4.39 -4.41
N ASP A 155 21.58 -3.35 -5.13
CA ASP A 155 21.97 -2.04 -4.58
C ASP A 155 20.80 -1.06 -4.39
N ALA A 156 19.62 -1.38 -4.92
CA ALA A 156 18.45 -0.51 -4.82
C ALA A 156 17.84 -0.59 -3.42
N HIS A 157 18.12 0.42 -2.59
CA HIS A 157 17.50 0.57 -1.27
C HIS A 157 15.98 0.76 -1.45
N ILE A 158 15.22 -0.15 -0.83
CA ILE A 158 13.75 -0.17 -0.85
C ILE A 158 13.27 0.51 0.42
N THR A 159 12.34 1.45 0.28
CA THR A 159 11.70 2.14 1.40
C THR A 159 10.23 1.74 1.51
N GLU A 160 9.63 2.00 2.67
CA GLU A 160 8.19 1.77 2.89
C GLU A 160 7.32 2.49 1.86
N LYS A 161 7.73 3.69 1.43
CA LYS A 161 7.01 4.47 0.42
C LYS A 161 7.02 3.80 -0.95
N ASP A 162 8.10 3.10 -1.29
CA ASP A 162 8.18 2.32 -2.53
C ASP A 162 7.19 1.16 -2.50
N ILE A 163 7.06 0.48 -1.35
CA ILE A 163 6.09 -0.60 -1.14
C ILE A 163 4.66 -0.07 -1.23
N GLN A 164 4.32 0.98 -0.48
CA GLN A 164 2.97 1.57 -0.51
C GLN A 164 2.54 1.93 -1.93
N ARG A 165 3.44 2.53 -2.68
CA ARG A 165 3.18 2.92 -4.06
C ARG A 165 3.10 1.71 -5.00
N SER A 166 3.91 0.69 -4.78
CA SER A 166 3.82 -0.56 -5.55
C SER A 166 2.49 -1.28 -5.28
N ILE A 167 1.99 -1.24 -4.05
CA ILE A 167 0.65 -1.74 -3.71
C ILE A 167 -0.44 -0.94 -4.41
N GLN A 168 -0.34 0.39 -4.48
CA GLN A 168 -1.26 1.22 -5.27
C GLN A 168 -1.25 0.84 -6.76
N ALA A 169 -0.07 0.50 -7.30
CA ALA A 169 0.03 0.01 -8.69
C ALA A 169 -0.64 -1.36 -8.90
N LEU A 170 -0.83 -2.16 -7.84
CA LEU A 170 -1.54 -3.45 -7.88
C LEU A 170 -3.07 -3.31 -7.74
N GLU A 171 -3.58 -2.16 -7.31
CA GLU A 171 -5.02 -1.90 -7.11
C GLU A 171 -5.89 -2.25 -8.34
N PRO A 172 -5.50 -1.93 -9.59
CA PRO A 172 -6.30 -2.27 -10.78
C PRO A 172 -6.49 -3.77 -11.00
N LEU A 173 -5.67 -4.62 -10.39
CA LEU A 173 -5.80 -6.08 -10.48
C LEU A 173 -6.94 -6.62 -9.59
N GLY A 174 -7.47 -5.80 -8.68
CA GLY A 174 -8.56 -6.22 -7.79
C GLY A 174 -8.18 -7.34 -6.82
N CYS A 175 -6.88 -7.48 -6.52
CA CYS A 175 -6.33 -8.60 -5.75
C CYS A 175 -6.43 -8.41 -4.22
N GLY A 176 -7.04 -7.33 -3.74
CA GLY A 176 -7.31 -7.10 -2.31
C GLY A 176 -6.10 -6.67 -1.48
N TYR A 177 -5.06 -6.14 -2.12
CA TYR A 177 -3.89 -5.61 -1.41
C TYR A 177 -4.23 -4.24 -0.85
N GLU A 178 -4.14 -4.09 0.47
CA GLU A 178 -4.41 -2.82 1.14
C GLU A 178 -3.41 -2.57 2.25
N VAL A 179 -2.99 -1.32 2.40
CA VAL A 179 -2.16 -0.87 3.52
C VAL A 179 -3.06 -0.29 4.59
N PHE A 180 -2.98 -0.83 5.81
CA PHE A 180 -3.70 -0.33 6.98
C PHE A 180 -2.74 -0.12 8.16
N SER A 181 -3.16 0.65 9.16
CA SER A 181 -2.35 0.95 10.34
C SER A 181 -2.91 0.32 11.60
N LEU A 182 -2.07 -0.34 12.38
CA LEU A 182 -2.37 -0.95 13.66
C LEU A 182 -1.42 -0.37 14.72
N ASN A 183 -1.92 0.36 15.73
CA ASN A 183 -1.10 0.99 16.78
C ASN A 183 0.15 1.74 16.24
N ASN A 184 -0.03 2.57 15.21
CA ASN A 184 1.03 3.30 14.48
C ASN A 184 2.01 2.43 13.67
N GLN A 185 1.83 1.11 13.61
CA GLN A 185 2.57 0.22 12.73
C GLN A 185 1.81 0.04 11.42
N LEU A 186 2.49 0.23 10.29
CA LEU A 186 1.92 -0.03 8.97
C LEU A 186 1.95 -1.54 8.68
N MET A 187 0.82 -2.04 8.20
CA MET A 187 0.58 -3.44 7.88
C MET A 187 0.00 -3.55 6.47
N VAL A 188 0.25 -4.67 5.80
CA VAL A 188 -0.29 -4.99 4.48
C VAL A 188 -1.22 -6.18 4.61
N ARG A 189 -2.43 -6.02 4.08
CA ARG A 189 -3.43 -7.08 3.90
C ARG A 189 -3.41 -7.55 2.46
N THR A 190 -3.57 -8.85 2.23
CA THR A 190 -3.67 -9.44 0.87
C THR A 190 -4.96 -10.21 0.63
N LEU A 191 -5.90 -10.13 1.56
CA LEU A 191 -7.20 -10.79 1.46
C LEU A 191 -8.26 -9.80 0.95
N PRO A 192 -9.15 -10.23 0.05
CA PRO A 192 -10.23 -9.38 -0.46
C PRO A 192 -11.31 -9.11 0.60
N MET A 193 -11.40 -9.92 1.66
CA MET A 193 -12.41 -9.79 2.71
C MET A 193 -12.02 -8.70 3.71
N GLU A 194 -12.88 -7.68 3.86
CA GLU A 194 -12.72 -6.60 4.84
C GLU A 194 -12.51 -7.15 6.24
N LEU A 195 -11.55 -6.57 6.97
CA LEU A 195 -11.32 -6.93 8.36
C LEU A 195 -12.47 -6.41 9.19
N SER A 196 -13.15 -7.31 9.91
CA SER A 196 -14.21 -6.92 10.82
C SER A 196 -13.68 -6.01 11.92
N GLY A 197 -14.54 -5.15 12.49
CA GLY A 197 -14.16 -4.32 13.63
C GLY A 197 -13.67 -5.14 14.83
N ASP A 198 -14.19 -6.35 14.98
CA ASP A 198 -13.82 -7.29 16.04
C ASP A 198 -12.42 -7.87 15.77
N THR A 199 -12.12 -8.24 14.51
CA THR A 199 -10.80 -8.67 14.05
C THR A 199 -9.75 -7.58 14.32
N ILE A 200 -10.05 -6.34 13.95
CA ILE A 200 -9.15 -5.19 14.17
C ILE A 200 -8.93 -4.96 15.67
N ALA A 201 -9.98 -5.03 16.50
CA ALA A 201 -9.87 -4.83 17.94
C ALA A 201 -8.99 -5.90 18.62
N ILE A 202 -9.10 -7.17 18.20
CA ILE A 202 -8.25 -8.25 18.71
C ILE A 202 -6.79 -8.05 18.29
N LEU A 203 -6.54 -7.70 17.03
CA LEU A 203 -5.18 -7.38 16.55
C LEU A 203 -4.59 -6.16 17.27
N GLN A 204 -5.40 -5.13 17.55
CA GLN A 204 -4.98 -3.95 18.31
C GLN A 204 -4.64 -4.28 19.75
N HIS A 205 -5.40 -5.19 20.38
CA HIS A 205 -5.09 -5.69 21.72
C HIS A 205 -3.78 -6.47 21.74
N LEU A 206 -3.61 -7.44 20.82
CA LEU A 206 -2.41 -8.26 20.71
C LEU A 206 -1.12 -7.47 20.40
N SER A 207 -1.26 -6.33 19.70
CA SER A 207 -0.16 -5.42 19.40
C SER A 207 0.05 -4.33 20.46
N SER A 208 -0.66 -4.39 21.59
CA SER A 208 -0.51 -3.44 22.70
C SER A 208 0.31 -4.05 23.84
N ASP A 209 0.97 -3.20 24.63
CA ASP A 209 1.71 -3.60 25.84
C ASP A 209 0.82 -4.24 26.92
N ALA A 210 -0.51 -4.14 26.80
CA ALA A 210 -1.45 -4.75 27.72
C ALA A 210 -1.73 -6.23 27.42
N ALA A 211 -1.25 -6.76 26.30
CA ALA A 211 -1.42 -8.17 25.94
C ALA A 211 -0.60 -9.07 26.88
N GLN A 212 -1.17 -10.23 27.21
CA GLN A 212 -0.44 -11.25 27.95
C GLN A 212 0.65 -11.83 27.05
N THR A 213 1.84 -12.03 27.61
CA THR A 213 2.97 -12.63 26.90
C THR A 213 3.32 -13.98 27.50
N ASP A 214 3.73 -14.91 26.64
CA ASP A 214 4.26 -16.18 27.08
C ASP A 214 5.74 -16.07 27.49
N HIS A 215 6.36 -17.20 27.85
CA HIS A 215 7.76 -17.22 28.25
C HIS A 215 8.75 -16.86 27.14
N ASN A 216 8.32 -16.89 25.87
CA ASN A 216 9.10 -16.46 24.70
C ASN A 216 8.83 -15.00 24.35
N GLY A 217 8.00 -14.29 25.12
CA GLY A 217 7.61 -12.91 24.82
C GLY A 217 6.56 -12.78 23.72
N LEU A 218 5.91 -13.88 23.31
CA LEU A 218 4.87 -13.85 22.30
C LEU A 218 3.54 -13.45 22.93
N CYS A 219 2.89 -12.43 22.36
CA CYS A 219 1.56 -12.00 22.78
C CYS A 219 0.50 -13.03 22.42
N PHE A 220 -0.36 -13.35 23.39
CA PHE A 220 -1.55 -14.19 23.18
C PHE A 220 -2.78 -13.57 23.81
N VAL A 221 -3.95 -14.00 23.31
CA VAL A 221 -5.25 -13.62 23.86
C VAL A 221 -6.04 -14.90 24.19
N THR A 222 -6.81 -14.84 25.27
CA THR A 222 -7.77 -15.88 25.65
C THR A 222 -9.18 -15.29 25.63
N ALA A 223 -10.21 -16.14 25.53
CA ALA A 223 -11.59 -15.66 25.57
C ALA A 223 -11.91 -14.96 26.90
N HIS A 224 -11.33 -15.45 28.00
CA HIS A 224 -11.46 -14.84 29.32
C HIS A 224 -10.77 -13.47 29.39
N ASP A 225 -9.54 -13.36 28.86
CA ASP A 225 -8.83 -12.08 28.80
C ASP A 225 -9.59 -11.06 27.96
N ALA A 226 -10.18 -11.47 26.83
CA ALA A 226 -10.97 -10.58 25.99
C ALA A 226 -12.25 -10.08 26.67
N GLU A 227 -12.92 -10.90 27.50
CA GLU A 227 -14.12 -10.50 28.24
C GLU A 227 -13.81 -9.53 29.38
N PHE A 228 -12.76 -9.80 30.16
CA PHE A 228 -12.38 -8.99 31.32
C PHE A 228 -11.34 -7.91 31.00
N SER A 229 -10.98 -7.76 29.73
CA SER A 229 -9.94 -6.84 29.30
C SER A 229 -10.25 -5.41 29.73
N ALA A 230 -9.29 -4.78 30.42
CA ALA A 230 -9.33 -3.35 30.69
C ALA A 230 -9.00 -2.50 29.45
N SER A 231 -8.54 -3.15 28.37
CA SER A 231 -8.19 -2.52 27.11
C SER A 231 -9.37 -1.74 26.52
N SER A 232 -9.10 -0.55 25.97
CA SER A 232 -10.13 0.24 25.29
C SER A 232 -10.71 -0.49 24.08
N TYR A 233 -9.95 -1.40 23.47
CA TYR A 233 -10.32 -2.10 22.24
C TYR A 233 -11.35 -3.22 22.49
N LEU A 234 -11.24 -3.91 23.63
CA LEU A 234 -12.09 -5.06 24.00
C LEU A 234 -13.11 -4.74 25.10
N ARG A 235 -13.28 -3.46 25.44
CA ARG A 235 -14.18 -3.04 26.52
C ARG A 235 -15.63 -3.43 26.24
N GLY A 236 -16.25 -4.16 27.17
CA GLY A 236 -17.66 -4.53 27.11
C GLY A 236 -17.96 -5.72 26.20
N TRP A 237 -16.95 -6.51 25.86
CA TRP A 237 -17.14 -7.78 25.15
C TRP A 237 -17.78 -8.81 26.07
N THR A 238 -18.71 -9.60 25.51
CA THR A 238 -19.30 -10.75 26.20
C THR A 238 -18.49 -11.99 25.88
N SER A 239 -18.43 -12.97 26.79
CA SER A 239 -17.78 -14.27 26.57
C SER A 239 -18.15 -14.90 25.21
N ILE A 240 -19.44 -14.91 24.85
CA ILE A 240 -19.92 -15.48 23.58
C ILE A 240 -19.38 -14.72 22.35
N ARG A 241 -19.29 -13.38 22.43
CA ARG A 241 -18.73 -12.57 21.34
C ARG A 241 -17.24 -12.83 21.18
N ALA A 242 -16.52 -12.86 22.30
CA ALA A 242 -15.09 -13.14 22.31
C ALA A 242 -14.76 -14.52 21.72
N GLN A 243 -15.45 -15.57 22.18
CA GLN A 243 -15.27 -16.93 21.65
C GLN A 243 -15.57 -17.00 20.14
N ARG A 244 -16.69 -16.43 19.69
CA ARG A 244 -17.04 -16.43 18.26
C ARG A 244 -16.01 -15.68 17.42
N ALA A 245 -15.59 -14.49 17.85
CA ALA A 245 -14.60 -13.72 17.10
C ALA A 245 -13.25 -14.46 17.00
N LEU A 246 -12.80 -15.11 18.08
CA LEU A 246 -11.55 -15.89 18.10
C LEU A 246 -11.66 -17.16 17.24
N ASP A 247 -12.78 -17.87 17.29
CA ASP A 247 -13.04 -19.06 16.47
C ASP A 247 -13.17 -18.68 14.98
N ASP A 248 -13.85 -17.59 14.65
CA ASP A 248 -13.97 -17.07 13.29
C ASP A 248 -12.59 -16.65 12.74
N MET A 249 -11.81 -15.89 13.51
CA MET A 249 -10.46 -15.46 13.12
C MET A 249 -9.47 -16.62 12.96
N SER A 250 -9.59 -17.68 13.75
CA SER A 250 -8.70 -18.84 13.68
C SER A 250 -9.09 -19.82 12.57
N ILE A 251 -10.37 -20.17 12.47
CA ILE A 251 -10.84 -21.23 11.56
C ILE A 251 -11.18 -20.67 10.18
N SER A 252 -11.90 -19.55 10.11
CA SER A 252 -12.40 -19.02 8.84
C SER A 252 -11.41 -18.07 8.17
N GLU A 253 -10.77 -17.19 8.95
CA GLU A 253 -9.83 -16.18 8.42
C GLU A 253 -8.38 -16.68 8.39
N GLY A 254 -8.03 -17.62 9.28
CA GLY A 254 -6.67 -18.16 9.39
C GLY A 254 -5.65 -17.15 9.91
N LEU A 255 -6.10 -16.11 10.63
CA LEU A 255 -5.25 -15.03 11.17
C LEU A 255 -4.65 -15.37 12.54
N LEU A 256 -5.26 -16.31 13.26
CA LEU A 256 -4.86 -16.73 14.58
C LEU A 256 -4.49 -18.20 14.63
N TRP A 257 -3.44 -18.50 15.40
CA TRP A 257 -3.00 -19.84 15.74
C TRP A 257 -3.54 -20.21 17.11
N LEU A 258 -4.18 -21.37 17.21
CA LEU A 258 -4.71 -21.89 18.46
C LEU A 258 -3.68 -22.84 19.08
N ASP A 259 -3.26 -22.54 20.31
CA ASP A 259 -2.56 -23.45 21.19
C ASP A 259 -3.50 -23.91 22.31
N ILE A 260 -3.54 -25.23 22.54
CA ILE A 260 -4.37 -25.85 23.56
C ILE A 260 -3.44 -26.38 24.65
N VAL A 261 -3.49 -25.73 25.81
CA VAL A 261 -2.73 -26.13 26.99
C VAL A 261 -3.23 -27.51 27.47
N PRO A 262 -2.35 -28.52 27.62
CA PRO A 262 -2.73 -29.85 28.10
C PRO A 262 -3.39 -29.85 29.48
N ASP A 263 -4.28 -30.81 29.72
CA ASP A 263 -5.06 -30.95 30.96
C ASP A 263 -4.19 -31.10 32.23
N ASP A 264 -2.98 -31.64 32.08
CA ASP A 264 -2.04 -31.88 33.16
C ASP A 264 -1.48 -30.59 33.79
N ILE A 265 -1.68 -29.46 33.12
CA ILE A 265 -1.22 -28.14 33.58
C ILE A 265 -2.40 -27.43 34.28
N PRO A 266 -2.26 -27.05 35.56
CA PRO A 266 -3.31 -26.32 36.26
C PRO A 266 -3.56 -24.97 35.60
N CYS A 267 -4.80 -24.73 35.17
CA CYS A 267 -5.26 -23.49 34.54
C CYS A 267 -6.47 -22.96 35.31
N GLU A 268 -6.64 -21.64 35.35
CA GLU A 268 -7.71 -21.00 36.13
C GLU A 268 -9.12 -21.30 35.58
N SER A 269 -9.25 -21.53 34.27
CA SER A 269 -10.51 -21.89 33.60
C SER A 269 -10.28 -22.67 32.29
N GLU A 270 -11.30 -23.39 31.80
CA GLU A 270 -11.28 -24.05 30.48
C GLU A 270 -11.03 -23.04 29.33
N ASP A 271 -11.57 -21.82 29.46
CA ASP A 271 -11.38 -20.74 28.49
C ASP A 271 -9.95 -20.17 28.48
N ALA A 272 -9.20 -20.33 29.57
CA ALA A 272 -7.79 -19.94 29.66
C ALA A 272 -6.85 -20.99 29.03
N ARG A 273 -7.35 -22.19 28.71
CA ARG A 273 -6.56 -23.25 28.07
C ARG A 273 -6.37 -23.02 26.58
N ARG A 274 -7.24 -22.26 25.95
CA ARG A 274 -7.16 -21.91 24.53
C ARG A 274 -6.45 -20.55 24.39
N ARG A 275 -5.22 -20.59 23.93
CA ARG A 275 -4.41 -19.40 23.67
C ARG A 275 -4.36 -19.14 22.18
N TYR A 276 -4.72 -17.92 21.79
CA TYR A 276 -4.73 -17.52 20.39
C TYR A 276 -3.56 -16.56 20.14
N TYR A 277 -2.73 -16.89 19.16
CA TYR A 277 -1.53 -16.14 18.78
C TYR A 277 -1.68 -15.57 17.38
N SER A 278 -1.09 -14.40 17.10
CA SER A 278 -1.02 -13.86 15.73
C SER A 278 0.41 -13.81 15.23
N PHE A 279 0.73 -14.63 14.22
CA PHE A 279 2.07 -14.68 13.64
C PHE A 279 2.46 -13.38 12.91
N SER A 280 1.47 -12.60 12.46
CA SER A 280 1.69 -11.33 11.75
C SER A 280 2.22 -10.21 12.66
N LEU A 281 2.09 -10.36 13.98
CA LEU A 281 2.49 -9.39 15.00
C LEU A 281 3.79 -9.79 15.71
N VAL A 282 4.33 -10.96 15.42
CA VAL A 282 5.59 -11.44 16.00
C VAL A 282 6.71 -10.59 15.44
N GLN A 283 7.25 -9.69 16.26
CA GLN A 283 8.44 -8.93 15.86
C GLN A 283 9.60 -9.91 15.67
N PRO A 284 10.34 -9.86 14.56
CA PRO A 284 11.55 -10.65 14.41
C PRO A 284 12.55 -10.22 15.49
N ASP A 285 12.86 -11.14 16.40
CA ASP A 285 13.61 -10.93 17.63
C ASP A 285 14.78 -9.96 17.48
N SER A 286 14.78 -8.95 18.36
CA SER A 286 16.02 -8.42 18.91
C SER A 286 16.64 -9.48 19.83
N GLY A 287 17.26 -10.51 19.23
CA GLY A 287 18.13 -11.44 19.94
C GLY A 287 17.58 -12.85 20.15
N VAL A 288 17.43 -13.62 19.07
CA VAL A 288 17.59 -15.07 19.13
C VAL A 288 18.85 -15.43 18.37
N THR A 289 19.90 -15.73 19.14
CA THR A 289 21.12 -16.41 18.72
C THR A 289 20.74 -17.59 17.83
N GLN A 290 21.26 -17.58 16.60
CA GLN A 290 21.20 -18.74 15.72
C GLN A 290 21.73 -19.97 16.48
N PRO A 291 21.08 -21.14 16.40
CA PRO A 291 21.69 -22.36 16.88
C PRO A 291 22.94 -22.61 16.02
N GLU A 292 24.11 -22.60 16.66
CA GLU A 292 25.36 -22.99 16.02
C GLU A 292 25.19 -24.36 15.37
N SER A 293 25.41 -24.39 14.05
CA SER A 293 25.53 -25.65 13.31
C SER A 293 26.66 -26.50 13.93
N PRO A 294 26.45 -27.81 14.15
CA PRO A 294 27.49 -28.65 14.73
C PRO A 294 28.64 -28.75 13.74
N SER A 295 29.80 -28.21 14.14
CA SER A 295 31.05 -28.36 13.41
C SER A 295 31.35 -29.86 13.26
N LEU A 296 31.25 -30.37 12.04
CA LEU A 296 31.84 -31.64 11.64
C LEU A 296 33.36 -31.51 11.78
N ARG A 297 33.90 -32.02 12.89
CA ARG A 297 35.33 -32.29 12.99
C ARG A 297 35.64 -33.58 12.24
N SER A 298 36.51 -33.45 11.25
CA SER A 298 37.32 -34.50 10.63
C SER A 298 38.14 -35.27 11.65
#